data_AF-A0A3A5RM80-F1
#
_entry.id   AF-A0A3A5RM80-F1
#
_cell.length_a   1.000
_cell.length_b   1.000
_cell.length_c   1.000
_cell.angle_alpha   90.00
_cell.angle_beta   90.00
_cell.angle_gamma   90.00
#
_symmetry.space_group_name_H-M   'P 1'
#
loop_
_entity.id
_entity.type
_entity.pdbx_description
1 polymer ?
#
loop_
_entity_poly.entity_id
_entity_poly.type
_entity_poly.pdbx_seq_one_letter_code
_entity_poly.pdbx_strand_id
1 'polypeptide(L)'
;MIEKVNISQVMNQCQIVTDADYVYVEKENSQGKIDKDTISSLLPIKNIGITDVTDLNEAYKICNAGLSILHIALTMNSPVDYGICIHVQRTYRGNVTGSQFIFQIVSGGERTYIREGSGTTSFINYTDWREI
;
A
#
# COMPACT_ATOMS: atom_id res chain seq x y z
N MET A 1 46.80 -18.77 -2.05
CA MET A 1 45.92 -18.96 -3.23
C MET A 1 44.60 -18.32 -2.87
N ILE A 2 44.21 -17.21 -3.52
CA ILE A 2 42.90 -16.58 -3.26
C ILE A 2 41.92 -17.22 -4.24
N GLU A 3 40.97 -17.98 -3.72
CA GLU A 3 39.88 -18.53 -4.53
C GLU A 3 39.04 -17.37 -5.06
N LYS A 4 38.92 -17.29 -6.40
CA LYS A 4 37.98 -16.37 -7.02
C LYS A 4 36.57 -16.91 -6.82
N VAL A 5 35.85 -16.32 -5.88
CA VAL A 5 34.44 -16.66 -5.65
C VAL A 5 33.61 -16.20 -6.85
N ASN A 6 32.92 -17.14 -7.49
CA ASN A 6 31.94 -16.80 -8.52
C ASN A 6 30.68 -16.26 -7.84
N ILE A 7 30.52 -14.93 -7.86
CA ILE A 7 29.43 -14.24 -7.17
C ILE A 7 28.05 -14.76 -7.60
N SER A 8 27.89 -15.20 -8.85
CA SER A 8 26.62 -15.75 -9.36
C SER A 8 26.27 -17.11 -8.74
N GLN A 9 27.27 -17.96 -8.44
CA GLN A 9 27.04 -19.24 -7.75
C GLN A 9 26.68 -19.04 -6.28
N VAL A 10 27.29 -18.05 -5.60
CA VAL A 10 26.97 -17.73 -4.20
C VAL A 10 25.59 -17.09 -4.07
N MET A 11 25.26 -16.14 -4.95
CA MET A 11 23.94 -15.48 -4.91
C MET A 11 22.78 -16.42 -5.25
N ASN A 12 22.99 -17.42 -6.11
CA ASN A 12 21.97 -18.43 -6.42
C ASN A 12 21.68 -19.41 -5.26
N GLN A 13 22.58 -19.51 -4.27
CA GLN A 13 22.38 -20.33 -3.07
C GLN A 13 21.66 -19.57 -1.95
N CYS A 14 21.58 -18.25 -2.05
CA CYS A 14 20.85 -17.43 -1.09
C CYS A 14 19.35 -17.75 -1.19
N GLN A 15 18.73 -17.96 -0.03
CA GLN A 15 17.29 -18.09 0.07
C GLN A 15 16.62 -16.79 -0.39
N ILE A 16 15.56 -16.91 -1.21
CA ILE A 16 14.66 -15.79 -1.46
C ILE A 16 13.87 -15.54 -0.17
N VAL A 17 14.07 -14.37 0.42
CA VAL A 17 13.38 -13.93 1.63
C VAL A 17 12.42 -12.79 1.30
N THR A 18 11.21 -12.83 1.84
CA THR A 18 10.16 -11.81 1.62
C THR A 18 10.04 -10.82 2.79
N ASP A 19 10.82 -11.04 3.85
CA ASP A 19 10.66 -10.45 5.18
C ASP A 19 11.99 -10.00 5.79
N ALA A 20 12.94 -9.54 4.98
CA ALA A 20 14.21 -8.99 5.48
C ALA A 20 13.99 -7.74 6.36
N ASP A 21 14.64 -7.72 7.53
CA ASP A 21 14.67 -6.53 8.41
C ASP A 21 15.51 -5.39 7.80
N TYR A 22 16.56 -5.75 7.06
CA TYR A 22 17.53 -4.83 6.49
C TYR A 22 17.95 -5.26 5.08
N VAL A 23 18.26 -4.27 4.24
CA VAL A 23 19.07 -4.46 3.03
C VAL A 23 20.45 -3.86 3.28
N TYR A 24 21.49 -4.69 3.16
CA TYR A 24 22.88 -4.26 3.26
C TYR A 24 23.34 -3.65 1.94
N VAL A 25 24.00 -2.51 1.99
CA VAL A 25 24.40 -1.72 0.81
C VAL A 25 25.84 -1.22 0.95
N GLU A 26 26.46 -0.90 -0.17
CA GLU A 26 27.71 -0.15 -0.19
C GLU A 26 27.42 1.33 0.12
N LYS A 27 28.19 1.92 1.04
CA LYS A 27 28.13 3.33 1.42
C LYS A 27 29.54 3.90 1.29
N GLU A 28 29.87 4.37 0.10
CA GLU A 28 31.23 4.81 -0.26
C GLU A 28 32.27 3.72 0.09
N ASN A 29 33.31 4.05 0.84
CA ASN A 29 34.34 3.11 1.30
C ASN A 29 33.91 2.32 2.57
N SER A 30 32.61 2.11 2.80
CA SER A 30 32.08 1.44 3.99
C SER A 30 30.81 0.63 3.69
N GLN A 31 30.40 -0.25 4.61
CA GLN A 31 29.12 -0.94 4.53
C GLN A 31 28.03 -0.18 5.29
N GLY A 32 26.85 -0.09 4.69
CA GLY A 32 25.63 0.42 5.31
C GLY A 32 24.55 -0.66 5.37
N LYS A 33 23.51 -0.38 6.16
CA LYS A 33 22.25 -1.13 6.10
C LYS A 33 21.09 -0.16 6.08
N ILE A 34 20.08 -0.47 5.28
CA ILE A 34 18.82 0.28 5.20
C ILE A 34 17.76 -0.59 5.86
N ASP A 35 17.07 -0.06 6.87
CA ASP A 35 15.95 -0.75 7.49
C ASP A 35 14.72 -0.75 6.57
N LYS A 36 13.85 -1.73 6.78
CA LYS A 36 12.61 -1.93 6.00
C LYS A 36 11.72 -0.67 5.93
N ASP A 37 11.63 0.11 6.99
CA ASP A 37 10.78 1.31 7.02
C ASP A 37 11.39 2.42 6.15
N THR A 38 12.71 2.58 6.19
CA THR A 38 13.44 3.51 5.31
C THR A 38 13.28 3.10 3.84
N ILE A 39 13.45 1.82 3.48
CA ILE A 39 13.24 1.35 2.10
C ILE A 39 11.82 1.64 1.63
N SER A 40 10.83 1.37 2.49
CA SER A 40 9.42 1.64 2.20
C SER A 40 9.16 3.14 1.99
N SER A 41 9.91 4.01 2.68
CA SER A 41 9.79 5.47 2.54
C SER A 41 10.46 6.03 1.28
N LEU A 42 11.47 5.34 0.73
CA LEU A 42 12.18 5.75 -0.48
C LEU A 42 11.36 5.51 -1.75
N LEU A 43 10.39 4.59 -1.70
CA LEU A 43 9.48 4.37 -2.82
C LEU A 43 8.49 5.56 -2.87
N PRO A 44 8.50 6.36 -3.95
CA PRO A 44 7.68 7.59 -4.07
C PRO A 44 6.18 7.30 -3.97
N ILE A 45 5.81 6.04 -4.16
CA ILE A 45 4.47 5.54 -3.92
C ILE A 45 4.64 4.37 -2.96
N LYS A 46 4.30 4.62 -1.69
CA LYS A 46 4.47 3.70 -0.55
C LYS A 46 3.69 2.38 -0.69
N ASN A 47 2.91 2.22 -1.77
CA ASN A 47 2.23 1.01 -2.26
C ASN A 47 1.58 1.29 -3.64
N ILE A 48 2.30 1.11 -4.77
CA ILE A 48 1.60 0.71 -6.02
C ILE A 48 1.48 -0.81 -5.96
N GLY A 49 0.65 -1.28 -5.06
CA GLY A 49 0.09 -2.61 -5.18
C GLY A 49 -1.26 -2.41 -5.82
N ILE A 50 -1.44 -2.87 -7.05
CA ILE A 50 -2.78 -3.26 -7.51
C ILE A 50 -3.22 -4.30 -6.48
N THR A 51 -3.91 -3.83 -5.44
CA THR A 51 -4.39 -4.69 -4.38
C THR A 51 -5.82 -4.95 -4.77
N ASP A 52 -6.10 -6.19 -5.16
CA ASP A 52 -7.47 -6.62 -5.38
C ASP A 52 -8.21 -6.44 -4.07
N VAL A 53 -9.11 -5.46 -4.07
CA VAL A 53 -9.98 -5.17 -2.94
C VAL A 53 -11.33 -5.78 -3.27
N THR A 54 -11.75 -6.75 -2.44
CA THR A 54 -13.05 -7.40 -2.60
C THR A 54 -14.18 -6.51 -2.10
N ASP A 55 -13.91 -5.65 -1.12
CA ASP A 55 -14.84 -4.69 -0.53
C ASP A 55 -14.16 -3.35 -0.25
N LEU A 56 -14.65 -2.29 -0.88
CA LEU A 56 -14.06 -0.96 -0.78
C LEU A 56 -14.24 -0.30 0.60
N ASN A 57 -15.19 -0.77 1.41
CA ASN A 57 -15.32 -0.40 2.82
C ASN A 57 -14.19 -0.98 3.67
N GLU A 58 -13.53 -2.05 3.21
CA GLU A 58 -12.46 -2.74 3.93
C GLU A 58 -11.06 -2.37 3.44
N ALA A 59 -10.97 -1.42 2.48
CA ALA A 59 -9.71 -0.91 1.96
C ALA A 59 -8.74 -0.45 3.06
N TYR A 60 -9.25 0.12 4.15
CA TYR A 60 -8.41 0.57 5.26
C TYR A 60 -7.64 -0.55 5.97
N LYS A 61 -8.12 -1.81 5.89
CA LYS A 61 -7.44 -2.99 6.45
C LYS A 61 -6.28 -3.47 5.60
N ILE A 62 -6.15 -3.00 4.36
CA ILE A 62 -5.12 -3.42 3.41
C ILE A 62 -4.21 -2.25 2.98
N CYS A 63 -4.72 -1.02 2.98
CA CYS A 63 -3.97 0.17 2.63
C CYS A 63 -3.10 0.66 3.79
N ASN A 64 -1.93 1.23 3.44
CA ASN A 64 -1.06 1.90 4.41
C ASN A 64 -1.47 3.36 4.54
N ALA A 65 -0.98 4.03 5.60
CA ALA A 65 -1.10 5.48 5.74
C ALA A 65 -0.58 6.20 4.48
N GLY A 66 -1.32 7.20 4.01
CA GLY A 66 -1.04 7.95 2.78
C GLY A 66 -1.95 7.53 1.62
N LEU A 67 -1.44 7.71 0.40
CA LEU A 67 -2.15 7.45 -0.84
C LEU A 67 -1.94 6.01 -1.31
N SER A 68 -3.02 5.35 -1.72
CA SER A 68 -3.05 4.05 -2.38
C SER A 68 -3.92 4.13 -3.64
N ILE A 69 -3.55 3.37 -4.67
CA ILE A 69 -4.33 3.21 -5.90
C ILE A 69 -4.84 1.77 -5.95
N LEU A 70 -6.14 1.60 -6.07
CA LEU A 70 -6.82 0.31 -6.06
C LEU A 70 -7.51 0.07 -7.40
N HIS A 71 -7.38 -1.14 -7.92
CA HIS A 71 -8.15 -1.59 -9.08
C HIS A 71 -9.56 -1.97 -8.62
N ILE A 72 -10.57 -1.54 -9.38
CA ILE A 72 -11.96 -1.88 -9.15
C ILE A 72 -12.39 -2.85 -10.24
N ALA A 73 -12.80 -4.05 -9.82
CA ALA A 73 -13.37 -5.08 -10.69
C ALA A 73 -14.36 -5.93 -9.89
N LEU A 74 -15.67 -5.64 -10.03
CA LEU A 74 -16.74 -6.24 -9.23
C LEU A 74 -16.50 -6.14 -7.71
N THR A 75 -15.82 -5.08 -7.28
CA THR A 75 -15.54 -4.78 -5.88
C THR A 75 -16.81 -4.37 -5.16
N MET A 76 -17.13 -5.03 -4.04
CA MET A 76 -18.28 -4.67 -3.21
C MET A 76 -18.16 -3.25 -2.66
N ASN A 77 -19.29 -2.56 -2.48
CA ASN A 77 -19.38 -1.19 -1.97
C ASN A 77 -18.64 -0.13 -2.83
N SER A 78 -18.25 -0.49 -4.05
CA SER A 78 -17.86 0.44 -5.09
C SER A 78 -19.11 1.01 -5.78
N PRO A 79 -19.13 2.31 -6.16
CA PRO A 79 -20.21 2.91 -6.93
C PRO A 79 -20.13 2.56 -8.44
N VAL A 80 -19.05 1.92 -8.88
CA VAL A 80 -18.84 1.45 -10.26
C VAL A 80 -18.34 0.00 -10.28
N ASP A 81 -18.65 -0.73 -11.35
CA ASP A 81 -18.25 -2.14 -11.49
C ASP A 81 -16.80 -2.34 -11.94
N TYR A 82 -16.23 -1.35 -12.64
CA TYR A 82 -14.87 -1.39 -13.17
C TYR A 82 -14.24 0.00 -13.17
N GLY A 83 -12.95 0.08 -12.84
CA GLY A 83 -12.23 1.34 -12.84
C GLY A 83 -11.12 1.40 -11.80
N ILE A 84 -10.97 2.56 -11.18
CA ILE A 84 -9.89 2.87 -10.23
C ILE A 84 -10.45 3.55 -8.99
N CYS A 85 -9.91 3.20 -7.83
CA CYS A 85 -10.10 3.97 -6.60
C CYS A 85 -8.78 4.57 -6.15
N ILE A 86 -8.77 5.88 -5.90
CA ILE A 86 -7.73 6.54 -5.12
C ILE A 86 -8.21 6.53 -3.67
N HIS A 87 -7.47 5.82 -2.82
CA HIS A 87 -7.74 5.72 -1.39
C HIS A 87 -6.65 6.45 -0.61
N VAL A 88 -7.03 7.47 0.15
CA VAL A 88 -6.12 8.19 1.04
C VAL A 88 -6.56 7.95 2.46
N GLN A 89 -5.68 7.44 3.33
CA GLN A 89 -5.95 7.30 4.75
C GLN A 89 -4.90 8.00 5.60
N ARG A 90 -5.32 8.67 6.67
CA ARG A 90 -4.45 9.49 7.53
C ARG A 90 -3.48 8.63 8.35
N THR A 91 -3.96 7.53 8.90
CA THR A 91 -3.21 6.70 9.86
C THR A 91 -2.94 5.30 9.33
N TYR A 92 -2.30 4.45 10.13
CA TYR A 92 -1.86 3.12 9.73
C TYR A 92 -3.02 2.18 9.40
N ARG A 93 -2.69 1.11 8.67
CA ARG A 93 -3.59 0.04 8.25
C ARG A 93 -4.42 -0.52 9.41
N GLY A 94 -5.72 -0.68 9.19
CA GLY A 94 -6.65 -1.26 10.17
C GLY A 94 -7.02 -0.33 11.33
N ASN A 95 -6.49 0.89 11.39
CA ASN A 95 -6.86 1.84 12.42
C ASN A 95 -8.30 2.32 12.22
N VAL A 96 -9.12 2.12 13.25
CA VAL A 96 -10.53 2.56 13.31
C VAL A 96 -10.77 3.63 14.39
N THR A 97 -9.72 4.20 14.96
CA THR A 97 -9.84 5.22 16.03
C THR A 97 -10.40 6.54 15.47
N GLY A 98 -10.92 7.42 16.33
CA GLY A 98 -11.45 8.73 15.91
C GLY A 98 -10.41 9.66 15.27
N SER A 99 -9.12 9.32 15.36
CA SER A 99 -8.05 10.00 14.64
C SER A 99 -7.92 9.56 13.17
N GLN A 100 -8.60 8.50 12.75
CA GLN A 100 -8.58 8.04 11.37
C GLN A 100 -9.50 8.90 10.51
N PHE A 101 -8.96 9.34 9.38
CA PHE A 101 -9.70 9.98 8.31
C PHE A 101 -9.33 9.30 7.00
N ILE A 102 -10.33 9.06 6.16
CA ILE A 102 -10.20 8.41 4.87
C ILE A 102 -10.92 9.24 3.82
N PHE A 103 -10.31 9.41 2.67
CA PHE A 103 -10.91 9.99 1.49
C PHE A 103 -10.78 9.01 0.33
N GLN A 104 -11.87 8.78 -0.39
CA GLN A 104 -11.88 7.92 -1.56
C GLN A 104 -12.46 8.66 -2.76
N ILE A 105 -11.77 8.56 -3.90
CA ILE A 105 -12.30 8.89 -5.22
C ILE A 105 -12.38 7.58 -6.00
N VAL A 106 -13.50 7.32 -6.66
CA VAL A 106 -13.67 6.19 -7.57
C VAL A 106 -14.06 6.73 -8.94
N SER A 107 -13.38 6.29 -9.99
CA SER A 107 -13.73 6.66 -11.36
C SER A 107 -13.78 5.44 -12.26
N GLY A 108 -14.82 5.36 -13.09
CA GLY A 108 -15.06 4.24 -13.99
C GLY A 108 -16.34 4.41 -14.79
N GLY A 109 -16.31 4.02 -16.08
CA GLY A 109 -17.50 4.08 -16.94
C GLY A 109 -18.15 5.47 -16.99
N GLU A 110 -17.35 6.51 -17.25
CA GLU A 110 -17.74 7.92 -17.40
C GLU A 110 -18.24 8.62 -16.12
N ARG A 111 -18.20 7.94 -14.98
CA ARG A 111 -18.70 8.48 -13.71
C ARG A 111 -17.58 8.57 -12.69
N THR A 112 -17.59 9.63 -11.88
CA THR A 112 -16.61 9.83 -10.79
C THR A 112 -17.35 10.13 -9.51
N TYR A 113 -16.98 9.40 -8.45
CA TYR A 113 -17.61 9.46 -7.15
C TYR A 113 -16.58 9.76 -6.07
N ILE A 114 -16.99 10.47 -5.03
CA ILE A 114 -16.20 10.72 -3.84
C ILE A 114 -16.95 10.31 -2.57
N ARG A 115 -16.21 9.91 -1.54
CA ARG A 115 -16.72 9.77 -0.17
C ARG A 115 -15.62 9.96 0.86
N GLU A 116 -16.05 10.14 2.10
CA GLU A 116 -15.16 10.26 3.26
C GLU A 116 -15.47 9.17 4.28
N GLY A 117 -14.47 8.78 5.07
CA GLY A 117 -14.57 7.81 6.14
C GLY A 117 -13.94 8.34 7.42
N SER A 118 -14.61 8.15 8.55
CA SER A 118 -14.12 8.52 9.89
C SER A 118 -14.14 7.31 10.82
N GLY A 119 -13.10 7.13 11.64
CA GLY A 119 -13.05 6.02 12.59
C GLY A 119 -14.00 6.21 13.77
N THR A 120 -14.68 5.14 14.20
CA THR A 120 -15.65 5.13 15.30
C THR A 120 -15.16 4.42 16.56
N THR A 121 -13.89 4.05 16.63
CA THR A 121 -13.23 3.11 17.55
C THR A 121 -13.52 1.62 17.31
N SER A 122 -14.54 1.30 16.51
CA SER A 122 -14.90 -0.09 16.18
C SER A 122 -14.89 -0.38 14.68
N PHE A 123 -15.18 0.62 13.85
CA PHE A 123 -15.20 0.49 12.38
C PHE A 123 -14.91 1.86 11.73
N ILE A 124 -14.82 1.89 10.40
CA ILE A 124 -14.84 3.15 9.64
C ILE A 124 -16.28 3.45 9.23
N ASN A 125 -16.80 4.59 9.67
CA ASN A 125 -18.07 5.09 9.21
C ASN A 125 -17.85 5.91 7.93
N TYR A 126 -18.36 5.39 6.81
CA TYR A 126 -18.28 6.06 5.52
C TYR A 126 -19.52 6.90 5.25
N THR A 127 -19.35 8.07 4.64
CA THR A 127 -20.47 8.78 4.03
C THR A 127 -20.95 8.05 2.78
N ASP A 128 -22.17 8.35 2.35
CA ASP A 128 -22.63 7.95 1.03
C ASP A 128 -21.72 8.49 -0.07
N TRP A 129 -21.68 7.76 -1.18
CA TRP A 129 -20.99 8.20 -2.40
C TRP A 129 -21.69 9.41 -3.01
N ARG A 130 -20.91 10.40 -3.43
CA ARG A 130 -21.38 11.59 -4.14
C ARG A 130 -20.74 11.63 -5.52
N GLU A 131 -21.56 11.72 -6.56
CA GLU A 131 -21.07 11.94 -7.93
C GLU A 131 -20.61 13.40 -8.09
N ILE A 132 -19.53 13.62 -8.86
CA ILE A 132 -18.94 14.95 -9.11
C ILE A 132 -18.78 15.24 -10.60
#